data_AF-A0A7V2ZGS6-F1
#
_entry.id   AF-A0A7V2ZGS6-F1
#
_cell.length_a   1.000
_cell.length_b   1.000
_cell.length_c   1.000
_cell.angle_alpha   90.00
_cell.angle_beta   90.00
_cell.angle_gamma   90.00
#
_symmetry.space_group_name_H-M   'P 1'
#
loop_
_entity.id
_entity.type
_entity.pdbx_description
1 polymer ?
#
loop_
_entity_poly.entity_id
_entity_poly.type
_entity_poly.pdbx_seq_one_letter_code
_entity_poly.pdbx_strand_id
1 'polypeptide(L)'
;KHADIYAIESSGYKGLYYILSPIISPLEGKMLKDVKIESLLTRIINVEKEMQPQEVIIALSFTTEGELTTNYIVEKLKEKIVNIKISRIAYGLPTGAEIEYADPKTLSFAIKNRISL
;
A
#
# COMPACT_ATOMS: atom_id res chain seq x y z
N LYS A 1 7.99 3.94 5.57
CA LYS A 1 9.04 4.60 6.40
C LYS A 1 8.36 5.22 7.64
N HIS A 2 9.09 5.53 8.71
CA HIS A 2 8.48 6.17 9.90
C HIS A 2 7.84 7.53 9.57
N ALA A 3 8.44 8.30 8.67
CA ALA A 3 7.87 9.57 8.19
C ALA A 3 6.45 9.41 7.60
N ASP A 4 6.19 8.30 6.91
CA ASP A 4 4.89 8.04 6.28
C ASP A 4 3.80 7.82 7.34
N ILE A 5 4.13 7.24 8.50
CA ILE A 5 3.17 7.10 9.61
C ILE A 5 2.70 8.46 10.09
N TYR A 6 3.63 9.38 10.36
CA TYR A 6 3.29 10.71 10.85
C TYR A 6 2.39 11.48 9.87
N ALA A 7 2.65 11.36 8.56
CA ALA A 7 1.82 11.97 7.53
C ALA A 7 0.40 11.37 7.51
N ILE A 8 0.27 10.04 7.60
CA ILE A 8 -1.03 9.36 7.60
C ILE A 8 -1.79 9.63 8.91
N GLU A 9 -1.13 9.60 10.06
CA GLU A 9 -1.74 9.89 11.36
C GLU A 9 -2.32 11.31 11.39
N SER A 10 -1.58 12.28 10.84
CA SER A 10 -2.01 13.68 10.75
C SER A 10 -3.25 13.88 9.85
N SER A 11 -3.55 12.91 8.97
CA SER A 11 -4.79 12.92 8.17
C SER A 11 -6.04 12.51 8.96
N GLY A 12 -5.88 12.06 10.22
CA GLY A 12 -6.94 11.56 11.08
C GLY A 12 -7.25 10.07 10.91
N TYR A 13 -6.37 9.30 10.24
CA TYR A 13 -6.49 7.84 10.16
C TYR A 13 -6.38 7.22 11.56
N LYS A 14 -7.27 6.26 11.87
CA LYS A 14 -7.37 5.64 13.22
C LYS A 14 -7.03 4.15 13.24
N GLY A 15 -6.52 3.61 12.14
CA GLY A 15 -6.16 2.20 12.03
C GLY A 15 -4.75 1.92 12.53
N LEU A 16 -4.35 0.65 12.45
CA LEU A 16 -3.00 0.22 12.81
C LEU A 16 -2.04 0.33 11.62
N TYR A 17 -0.76 0.52 11.94
CA TYR A 17 0.32 0.58 10.95
C TYR A 17 1.21 -0.65 10.99
N TYR A 18 1.78 -0.97 9.83
CA TYR A 18 2.88 -1.90 9.69
C TYR A 18 3.91 -1.30 8.72
N ILE A 19 5.14 -1.12 9.18
CA ILE A 19 6.22 -0.62 8.31
C ILE A 19 6.89 -1.81 7.64
N LEU A 20 6.77 -1.87 6.32
CA LEU A 20 7.53 -2.80 5.52
C LEU A 20 8.95 -2.28 5.27
N SER A 21 9.95 -3.11 5.57
CA SER A 21 11.36 -2.85 5.24
C SER A 21 12.16 -4.16 5.19
N PRO A 22 12.93 -4.42 4.12
CA PRO A 22 13.06 -3.63 2.89
C PRO A 22 11.86 -3.82 1.92
N ILE A 23 11.79 -2.94 0.91
CA ILE A 23 10.98 -3.14 -0.29
C ILE A 23 11.84 -3.74 -1.41
N ILE A 24 11.21 -4.28 -2.46
CA ILE A 24 11.91 -4.79 -3.64
C ILE A 24 12.61 -3.62 -4.33
N SER A 25 13.91 -3.76 -4.59
CA SER A 25 14.71 -2.78 -5.34
C SER A 25 15.82 -3.52 -6.08
N PRO A 26 15.62 -3.87 -7.36
CA PRO A 26 16.63 -4.60 -8.13
C PRO A 26 17.95 -3.84 -8.25
N LEU A 27 17.89 -2.52 -8.32
CA LEU A 27 19.06 -1.65 -8.41
C LEU A 27 19.91 -1.69 -7.13
N GLU A 28 19.27 -1.90 -5.97
CA GLU A 28 19.96 -2.07 -4.68
C GLU A 28 20.17 -3.55 -4.31
N GLY A 29 19.92 -4.48 -5.24
CA GLY A 29 20.04 -5.93 -5.01
C GLY A 29 18.99 -6.54 -4.08
N LYS A 30 17.94 -5.80 -3.72
CA LYS A 30 16.85 -6.25 -2.84
C LYS A 30 15.77 -6.97 -3.64
N MET A 31 15.62 -8.26 -3.41
CA MET A 31 14.71 -9.15 -4.12
C MET A 31 13.45 -9.47 -3.30
N LEU A 32 12.50 -10.20 -3.90
CA LEU A 32 11.26 -10.61 -3.23
C LEU A 32 11.49 -11.32 -1.90
N LYS A 33 12.49 -12.20 -1.83
CA LYS A 33 12.86 -12.96 -0.62
C LYS A 33 13.30 -12.06 0.55
N ASP A 34 13.73 -10.83 0.26
CA ASP A 34 14.23 -9.90 1.27
C ASP A 34 13.07 -9.12 1.91
N VAL A 35 11.88 -9.13 1.29
CA VAL A 35 10.68 -8.46 1.80
C VAL A 35 10.15 -9.23 3.01
N LYS A 36 10.21 -8.60 4.19
CA LYS A 36 9.88 -9.23 5.49
C LYS A 36 8.36 -9.37 5.77
N ILE A 37 7.59 -9.80 4.79
CA ILE A 37 6.12 -9.88 4.87
C ILE A 37 5.62 -10.94 5.87
N GLU A 38 6.40 -11.99 6.14
CA GLU A 38 5.99 -13.07 7.06
C GLU A 38 5.61 -12.57 8.45
N SER A 39 6.28 -11.51 8.94
CA SER A 39 5.93 -10.90 10.23
C SER A 39 4.58 -10.17 10.19
N LEU A 40 4.19 -9.57 9.06
CA LEU A 40 2.85 -9.02 8.85
C LEU A 40 1.80 -10.13 8.84
N LEU A 41 2.05 -11.20 8.08
CA LEU A 41 1.14 -12.34 7.98
C LEU A 41 0.92 -12.98 9.35
N THR A 42 2.00 -13.23 10.09
CA THR A 42 1.94 -13.76 11.45
C THR A 42 1.15 -12.83 12.37
N ARG A 43 1.38 -11.51 12.28
CA ARG A 43 0.63 -10.53 13.07
C ARG A 43 -0.85 -10.57 12.76
N ILE A 44 -1.27 -10.73 11.50
CA ILE A 44 -2.69 -10.79 11.13
C ILE A 44 -3.33 -12.12 11.58
N ILE A 45 -2.63 -13.24 11.35
CA ILE A 45 -3.16 -14.59 11.63
C ILE A 45 -3.29 -14.85 13.13
N ASN A 46 -2.36 -14.36 13.95
CA ASN A 46 -2.34 -14.64 15.39
C ASN A 46 -3.26 -13.73 16.21
N VAL A 47 -3.95 -12.77 15.59
CA VAL A 47 -4.95 -11.97 16.30
C VAL A 47 -6.20 -12.82 16.55
N GLU A 48 -6.82 -12.66 17.71
CA GLU A 48 -8.14 -13.23 18.01
C GLU A 48 -9.13 -12.92 16.89
N LYS A 49 -10.00 -13.89 16.56
CA LYS A 49 -10.89 -13.80 15.40
C LYS A 49 -11.76 -12.53 15.38
N GLU A 50 -12.20 -12.07 16.56
CA GLU A 50 -13.02 -10.86 16.71
C GLU A 50 -12.23 -9.56 16.48
N MET A 51 -10.90 -9.62 16.57
CA MET A 51 -9.99 -8.49 16.39
C MET A 51 -9.24 -8.57 15.05
N GLN A 52 -9.55 -9.55 14.19
CA GLN A 52 -8.91 -9.66 12.88
C GLN A 52 -9.20 -8.44 12.00
N PRO A 53 -8.18 -7.88 11.32
CA PRO A 53 -8.38 -6.75 10.43
C PRO A 53 -9.26 -7.15 9.25
N GLN A 54 -10.32 -6.39 9.02
CA GLN A 54 -11.21 -6.57 7.88
C GLN A 54 -10.58 -6.06 6.57
N GLU A 55 -9.61 -5.15 6.68
CA GLU A 55 -8.97 -4.50 5.55
C GLU A 55 -7.46 -4.30 5.77
N VAL A 56 -6.68 -4.53 4.71
CA VAL A 56 -5.28 -4.12 4.61
C VAL A 56 -5.18 -3.04 3.54
N ILE A 57 -4.76 -1.84 3.95
CA ILE A 57 -4.51 -0.71 3.05
C ILE A 57 -3.02 -0.66 2.73
N ILE A 58 -2.68 -0.80 1.45
CA ILE A 58 -1.30 -0.67 0.98
C ILE A 58 -1.01 0.80 0.71
N ALA A 59 -0.01 1.34 1.40
CA ALA A 59 0.44 2.73 1.31
C ALA A 59 1.89 2.84 0.81
N LEU A 60 2.28 2.00 -0.17
CA LEU A 60 3.58 2.06 -0.83
C LEU A 60 3.57 3.05 -2.00
N SER A 61 4.73 3.64 -2.29
CA SER A 61 4.91 4.60 -3.39
C SER A 61 4.49 4.03 -4.74
N PHE A 62 4.01 4.90 -5.64
CA PHE A 62 3.65 4.55 -7.03
C PHE A 62 4.86 4.54 -7.98
N THR A 63 6.01 4.10 -7.47
CA THR A 63 7.23 3.84 -8.25
C THR A 63 7.25 2.39 -8.73
N THR A 64 8.11 2.06 -9.69
CA THR A 64 8.25 0.68 -10.18
C THR A 64 8.51 -0.31 -9.03
N GLU A 65 9.41 0.04 -8.10
CA GLU A 65 9.73 -0.73 -6.90
C GLU A 65 8.52 -0.92 -5.99
N GLY A 66 7.76 0.16 -5.78
CA GLY A 66 6.56 0.14 -4.95
C GLY A 66 5.43 -0.68 -5.58
N GLU A 67 5.27 -0.65 -6.90
CA GLU A 67 4.34 -1.51 -7.64
C GLU A 67 4.72 -2.99 -7.54
N LEU A 68 5.99 -3.32 -7.78
CA LEU A 68 6.50 -4.69 -7.65
C LEU A 68 6.25 -5.22 -6.23
N THR A 69 6.57 -4.41 -5.23
CA THR A 69 6.39 -4.77 -3.82
C THR A 69 4.92 -4.90 -3.46
N THR A 70 4.06 -4.02 -3.97
CA THR A 70 2.61 -4.07 -3.76
C THR A 70 2.02 -5.35 -4.32
N ASN A 71 2.32 -5.69 -5.59
CA ASN A 71 1.80 -6.90 -6.22
C ASN A 71 2.19 -8.16 -5.45
N TYR A 72 3.45 -8.24 -5.02
CA TYR A 72 3.93 -9.35 -4.20
C TYR A 72 3.17 -9.49 -2.88
N ILE A 73 2.93 -8.38 -2.18
CA ILE A 73 2.16 -8.38 -0.91
C ILE A 73 0.73 -8.81 -1.14
N VAL A 74 0.07 -8.30 -2.19
CA VAL A 74 -1.31 -8.66 -2.52
C VAL A 74 -1.44 -10.15 -2.76
N GLU A 75 -0.53 -10.75 -3.54
CA GLU A 75 -0.51 -12.19 -3.78
C GLU A 75 -0.37 -12.98 -2.47
N LYS A 76 0.57 -12.59 -1.62
CA LYS A 76 0.81 -13.27 -0.33
C LYS A 76 -0.34 -13.14 0.66
N LEU A 77 -0.97 -11.96 0.75
CA LEU A 77 -2.15 -11.76 1.60
C LEU A 77 -3.31 -12.64 1.13
N LYS A 78 -3.57 -12.70 -0.19
CA LYS A 78 -4.61 -13.56 -0.77
C LYS A 78 -4.34 -15.05 -0.60
N GLU A 79 -3.06 -15.46 -0.65
CA GLU A 79 -2.65 -16.85 -0.45
C GLU A 79 -2.89 -17.32 1.00
N LYS A 80 -2.69 -16.44 1.98
CA LYS A 80 -2.68 -16.80 3.41
C LYS A 80 -3.92 -16.42 4.20
N ILE A 81 -4.68 -15.42 3.75
CA ILE A 81 -5.80 -14.87 4.51
C ILE A 81 -7.05 -14.85 3.64
N VAL A 82 -8.05 -15.63 4.06
CA VAL A 82 -9.34 -15.73 3.38
C VAL A 82 -10.20 -14.52 3.77
N ASN A 83 -10.91 -13.94 2.80
CA ASN A 83 -11.89 -12.86 2.99
C ASN A 83 -11.35 -11.52 3.54
N ILE A 84 -10.05 -11.24 3.44
CA ILE A 84 -9.53 -9.91 3.78
C ILE A 84 -9.70 -8.95 2.60
N LYS A 85 -10.26 -7.76 2.86
CA LYS A 85 -10.28 -6.69 1.86
C LYS A 85 -8.86 -6.15 1.71
N ILE A 86 -8.39 -6.03 0.48
CA ILE A 86 -7.10 -5.39 0.20
C ILE A 86 -7.39 -4.17 -0.64
N SER A 87 -6.95 -3.01 -0.16
CA SER A 87 -7.08 -1.75 -0.88
C SER A 87 -5.73 -1.05 -0.94
N ARG A 88 -5.67 0.02 -1.73
CA ARG A 88 -4.49 0.86 -1.87
C ARG A 88 -4.93 2.30 -1.75
N ILE A 89 -4.07 3.14 -1.19
CA ILE A 89 -4.27 4.60 -1.23
C ILE A 89 -4.47 5.05 -2.68
N ALA A 90 -5.28 6.07 -2.90
CA ALA A 90 -5.53 6.56 -4.24
C ALA A 90 -4.26 7.19 -4.84
N TYR A 91 -4.11 7.08 -6.17
CA TYR A 91 -3.10 7.81 -6.93
C TYR A 91 -3.79 8.70 -7.95
N GLY A 92 -3.45 9.99 -7.91
CA GLY A 92 -4.10 10.99 -8.73
C GLY A 92 -3.68 12.39 -8.35
N LEU A 93 -4.54 13.35 -8.68
CA LEU A 93 -4.28 14.77 -8.48
C LEU A 93 -4.46 15.17 -7.01
N PRO A 94 -3.59 16.03 -6.46
CA PRO A 94 -3.82 16.60 -5.14
C PRO A 94 -4.99 17.59 -5.19
N THR A 95 -5.64 17.78 -4.04
CA THR A 95 -6.71 18.76 -3.90
C THR A 95 -6.20 20.15 -4.25
N GLY A 96 -6.96 20.87 -5.10
CA GLY A 96 -6.60 22.22 -5.54
C GLY A 96 -5.61 22.27 -6.70
N ALA A 97 -5.14 21.13 -7.23
CA ALA A 97 -4.39 21.14 -8.49
C ALA A 97 -5.30 21.45 -9.69
N GLU A 98 -4.81 22.27 -10.60
CA GLU A 98 -5.42 22.45 -11.91
C GLU A 98 -4.84 21.42 -12.88
N ILE A 99 -5.70 20.90 -13.77
CA ILE A 99 -5.35 19.80 -14.69
C ILE A 99 -4.18 20.20 -15.60
N GLU A 100 -4.07 21.47 -16.00
CA GLU A 100 -3.03 21.96 -16.90
C GLU A 100 -1.60 21.86 -16.32
N TYR A 101 -1.46 21.85 -14.98
CA TYR A 101 -0.16 21.75 -14.31
C TYR A 101 0.19 20.33 -13.89
N ALA A 102 -0.70 19.37 -14.11
CA ALA A 102 -0.45 17.99 -13.75
C ALA A 102 0.43 17.29 -14.79
N ASP A 103 1.36 16.45 -14.32
CA ASP A 103 2.18 15.67 -15.23
C ASP A 103 1.32 14.59 -15.94
N PRO A 104 1.65 14.23 -17.20
CA PRO A 104 0.87 13.28 -17.98
C PRO A 104 0.73 11.89 -17.32
N LYS A 105 1.70 11.47 -16.50
CA LYS A 105 1.64 10.17 -15.83
C LYS A 105 0.60 10.19 -14.72
N THR A 106 0.60 11.23 -13.88
CA THR A 106 -0.44 11.41 -12.85
C THR A 106 -1.83 11.51 -13.47
N LEU A 107 -1.99 12.27 -14.56
CA LEU A 107 -3.28 12.37 -15.28
C LEU A 107 -3.75 11.02 -15.84
N SER A 108 -2.85 10.28 -16.49
CA SER A 108 -3.15 8.95 -17.03
C SER A 108 -3.68 8.01 -15.94
N PHE A 109 -3.02 8.00 -14.78
CA PHE A 109 -3.48 7.20 -13.65
C PHE A 109 -4.79 7.69 -13.05
N ALA A 110 -4.99 9.00 -12.89
CA ALA A 110 -6.22 9.57 -12.36
C ALA A 110 -7.43 9.19 -13.25
N ILE A 111 -7.26 9.24 -14.58
CA ILE A 111 -8.29 8.83 -15.55
C ILE A 111 -8.55 7.32 -15.48
N LYS A 112 -7.49 6.51 -15.40
CA LYS A 112 -7.58 5.05 -15.35
C LYS A 112 -8.30 4.57 -14.08
N ASN A 113 -8.06 5.23 -12.95
CA ASN A 113 -8.62 4.85 -11.65
C ASN A 113 -9.77 5.78 -11.19
N ARG A 114 -10.43 6.46 -12.14
CA ARG A 114 -11.58 7.32 -11.83
C ARG A 114 -12.69 6.52 -11.13
N ILE A 115 -13.35 7.16 -10.18
CA ILE A 115 -14.49 6.58 -9.47
C ILE A 115 -15.80 6.86 -10.23
N SER A 116 -16.78 5.96 -10.08
CA SER A 116 -18.16 6.24 -10.46
C SER A 116 -18.88 6.91 -9.28
N LEU A 117 -19.85 7.78 -9.58
CA LEU A 117 -20.68 8.46 -8.58
C LEU A 117 -22.04 7.78 -8.44
#